data_AF-A0A2H9N7K7-F1
#
_entry.id   AF-A0A2H9N7K7-F1
#
_cell.length_a   1.000
_cell.length_b   1.000
_cell.length_c   1.000
_cell.angle_alpha   90.00
_cell.angle_beta   90.00
_cell.angle_gamma   90.00
#
_symmetry.space_group_name_H-M   'P 1'
#
loop_
_entity.id
_entity.type
_entity.pdbx_description
1 polymer ?
#
loop_
_entity_poly.entity_id
_entity_poly.type
_entity_poly.pdbx_seq_one_letter_code
_entity_poly.pdbx_strand_id
1 'polypeptide(L)'
;MHLDSYKRNWVKFIIGLLVCFSIRLIPFRAPNVEPVMATQMPFAKQYGWLAGFMFGFFSIVFFDIVTSGIGVWTWVTAIAYGLVGVGAYAFLKNRRATALQYVAYGIIGTLAYDAVTGIGMGTLLFHQSFMQTVLGQIPFTAMHLAGNVVFSFLLSPAIYKWVVKNEQLDWFAIRERLTALVH
;
A
#
# COMPACT_ATOMS: atom_id res chain seq x y z
N MET A 1 12.89 26.62 5.75
CA MET A 1 12.17 25.33 5.86
C MET A 1 10.69 25.62 5.66
N HIS A 2 10.23 25.71 4.40
CA HIS A 2 8.79 25.81 4.12
C HIS A 2 8.20 24.41 4.29
N LEU A 3 7.60 24.16 5.44
CA LEU A 3 6.61 23.09 5.55
C LEU A 3 5.39 23.59 4.76
N ASP A 4 5.30 23.23 3.48
CA ASP A 4 4.05 23.35 2.74
C ASP A 4 2.98 22.68 3.60
N SER A 5 2.07 23.49 4.15
CA SER A 5 0.94 23.07 4.98
C SER A 5 -0.08 22.36 4.09
N TYR A 6 0.31 21.25 3.49
CA TYR A 6 -0.59 20.42 2.72
C TYR A 6 -1.51 19.71 3.72
N LYS A 7 -2.75 20.19 3.84
CA LYS A 7 -3.73 19.58 4.73
C LYS A 7 -3.97 18.14 4.29
N ARG A 8 -3.91 17.20 5.24
CA ARG A 8 -4.26 15.79 4.99
C ARG A 8 -5.71 15.75 4.52
N ASN A 9 -5.92 15.26 3.31
CA ASN A 9 -7.26 15.08 2.77
C ASN A 9 -7.62 13.60 2.80
N TRP A 10 -8.39 13.23 3.84
CA TRP A 10 -8.84 11.87 4.06
C TRP A 10 -9.78 11.34 2.97
N VAL A 11 -10.44 12.20 2.19
CA VAL A 11 -11.26 11.76 1.05
C VAL A 11 -10.40 11.09 -0.01
N LYS A 12 -9.25 11.70 -0.36
CA LYS A 12 -8.29 11.11 -1.32
C LYS A 12 -7.77 9.76 -0.82
N PHE A 13 -7.49 9.67 0.47
CA PHE A 13 -7.04 8.44 1.12
C PHE A 13 -8.09 7.33 1.03
N ILE A 14 -9.35 7.65 1.34
CA ILE A 14 -10.47 6.71 1.26
C ILE A 14 -10.70 6.27 -0.18
N ILE A 15 -10.67 7.18 -1.15
CA ILE A 15 -10.78 6.82 -2.58
C ILE A 15 -9.64 5.87 -2.98
N GLY A 16 -8.40 6.16 -2.57
CA GLY A 16 -7.26 5.27 -2.82
C GLY A 16 -7.46 3.86 -2.25
N LEU A 17 -7.99 3.76 -1.03
CA LEU A 17 -8.38 2.49 -0.40
C LEU A 17 -9.46 1.77 -1.20
N LEU A 18 -10.55 2.46 -1.56
CA LEU A 18 -11.67 1.89 -2.30
C LEU A 18 -11.27 1.41 -3.69
N VAL A 19 -10.41 2.16 -4.39
CA VAL A 19 -9.88 1.76 -5.71
C VAL A 19 -9.02 0.51 -5.58
N CYS A 20 -8.10 0.47 -4.61
CA CYS A 20 -7.28 -0.72 -4.36
C CYS A 20 -8.16 -1.91 -4.01
N PHE A 21 -9.10 -1.73 -3.09
CA PHE A 21 -10.07 -2.76 -2.70
C PHE A 21 -10.85 -3.29 -3.91
N SER A 22 -11.37 -2.41 -4.77
CA SER A 22 -12.13 -2.79 -5.97
C SER A 22 -11.28 -3.59 -6.96
N ILE A 23 -10.03 -3.17 -7.21
CA ILE A 23 -9.10 -3.90 -8.08
C ILE A 23 -8.80 -5.30 -7.51
N ARG A 24 -8.68 -5.42 -6.19
CA ARG A 24 -8.45 -6.71 -5.53
C ARG A 24 -9.64 -7.67 -5.64
N LEU A 25 -10.85 -7.18 -5.88
CA LEU A 25 -12.03 -8.03 -6.10
C LEU A 25 -12.11 -8.60 -7.53
N ILE A 26 -11.26 -8.14 -8.46
CA ILE A 26 -11.24 -8.66 -9.84
C ILE A 26 -10.78 -10.14 -9.82
N PRO A 27 -11.56 -11.07 -10.39
CA PRO A 27 -11.20 -12.49 -10.42
C PRO A 27 -9.99 -12.76 -11.34
N PHE A 28 -9.31 -13.89 -11.14
CA PHE A 28 -8.17 -14.37 -11.96
C PHE A 28 -6.93 -13.48 -11.99
N ARG A 29 -6.78 -12.58 -11.02
CA ARG A 29 -5.54 -11.82 -10.82
C ARG A 29 -4.44 -12.68 -10.21
N ALA A 30 -3.19 -12.39 -10.56
CA ALA A 30 -2.06 -13.03 -9.92
C ALA A 30 -2.03 -12.72 -8.40
N PRO A 31 -1.76 -13.71 -7.53
CA PRO A 31 -1.67 -13.50 -6.09
C PRO A 31 -0.65 -12.40 -5.76
N ASN A 32 -1.04 -11.45 -4.91
CA ASN A 32 -0.20 -10.35 -4.40
C ASN A 32 0.41 -9.42 -5.47
N VAL A 33 -0.06 -9.48 -6.70
CA VAL A 33 0.21 -8.45 -7.72
C VAL A 33 -0.93 -7.43 -7.67
N GLU A 34 -0.80 -6.45 -6.78
CA GLU A 34 -1.87 -5.51 -6.44
C GLU A 34 -1.34 -4.07 -6.27
N PRO A 35 -2.17 -3.04 -6.49
CA PRO A 35 -1.73 -1.64 -6.39
C PRO A 35 -1.59 -1.13 -4.94
N VAL A 36 -1.74 -1.99 -3.91
CA VAL A 36 -1.75 -1.57 -2.50
C VAL A 36 -0.41 -0.91 -2.12
N MET A 37 0.72 -1.59 -2.32
CA MET A 37 2.07 -1.05 -2.07
C MET A 37 2.28 0.29 -2.78
N ALA A 38 1.95 0.35 -4.07
CA ALA A 38 2.16 1.53 -4.91
C ALA A 38 1.30 2.72 -4.47
N THR A 39 0.10 2.47 -3.94
CA THR A 39 -0.80 3.52 -3.46
C THR A 39 -0.44 3.94 -2.03
N GLN A 40 -0.08 2.98 -1.18
CA GLN A 40 0.27 3.19 0.22
C GLN A 40 1.49 4.09 0.40
N MET A 41 2.53 3.94 -0.42
CA MET A 41 3.78 4.70 -0.29
C MET A 41 3.60 6.23 -0.43
N PRO A 42 2.93 6.77 -1.46
CA PRO A 42 2.58 8.20 -1.55
C PRO A 42 1.83 8.74 -0.34
N PHE A 43 0.80 8.01 0.12
CA PHE A 43 0.04 8.42 1.30
C PHE A 43 0.87 8.36 2.57
N ALA A 44 1.67 7.31 2.78
CA ALA A 44 2.58 7.20 3.91
C ALA A 44 3.56 8.38 3.93
N LYS A 45 4.18 8.71 2.79
CA LYS A 45 5.13 9.82 2.66
C LYS A 45 4.50 11.16 3.06
N GLN A 46 3.30 11.45 2.58
CA GLN A 46 2.67 12.75 2.78
C GLN A 46 1.91 12.84 4.12
N TYR A 47 1.17 11.80 4.49
CA TYR A 47 0.22 11.83 5.62
C TYR A 47 0.82 11.22 6.90
N GLY A 48 2.02 10.63 6.81
CA GLY A 48 2.77 10.13 7.96
C GLY A 48 2.64 8.63 8.18
N TRP A 49 3.38 8.12 9.17
CA TRP A 49 3.45 6.70 9.50
C TRP A 49 2.08 6.09 9.79
N LEU A 50 1.21 6.79 10.52
CA LEU A 50 -0.10 6.27 10.91
C LEU A 50 -1.00 6.08 9.68
N ALA A 51 -0.98 7.03 8.73
CA ALA A 51 -1.71 6.88 7.48
C ALA A 51 -1.18 5.71 6.64
N GLY A 52 0.15 5.56 6.58
CA GLY A 52 0.77 4.39 5.93
C GLY A 52 0.33 3.07 6.55
N PHE A 53 0.35 2.99 7.90
CA PHE A 53 -0.09 1.80 8.63
C PHE A 53 -1.57 1.50 8.37
N MET A 54 -2.45 2.49 8.55
CA MET A 54 -3.89 2.33 8.37
C MET A 54 -4.23 1.95 6.93
N PHE A 55 -3.51 2.47 5.93
CA PHE A 55 -3.76 2.12 4.54
C PHE A 55 -3.52 0.63 4.29
N GLY A 56 -2.36 0.12 4.70
CA GLY A 56 -2.03 -1.29 4.54
C GLY A 56 -2.93 -2.20 5.35
N PHE A 57 -3.12 -1.87 6.63
CA PHE A 57 -3.95 -2.63 7.55
C PHE A 57 -5.39 -2.77 7.06
N PHE A 58 -6.06 -1.65 6.75
CA PHE A 58 -7.46 -1.69 6.31
C PHE A 58 -7.62 -2.24 4.90
N SER A 59 -6.62 -2.09 4.03
CA SER A 59 -6.66 -2.75 2.71
C SER A 59 -6.82 -4.26 2.87
N ILE A 60 -6.05 -4.89 3.76
CA ILE A 60 -6.17 -6.33 4.05
C ILE A 60 -7.49 -6.64 4.76
N VAL A 61 -7.77 -5.97 5.90
CA VAL A 61 -8.95 -6.29 6.73
C VAL A 61 -10.24 -6.22 5.93
N PHE A 62 -10.45 -5.17 5.13
CA PHE A 62 -11.68 -5.04 4.35
C PHE A 62 -11.80 -6.10 3.26
N PHE A 63 -10.69 -6.45 2.61
CA PHE A 63 -10.69 -7.50 1.60
C PHE A 63 -11.04 -8.86 2.20
N ASP A 64 -10.42 -9.22 3.32
CA ASP A 64 -10.66 -10.50 3.98
C ASP A 64 -12.10 -10.62 4.50
N ILE A 65 -12.65 -9.54 5.09
CA ILE A 65 -14.06 -9.49 5.53
C ILE A 65 -15.02 -9.90 4.40
N VAL A 66 -14.75 -9.44 3.17
CA VAL A 66 -15.66 -9.65 2.03
C VAL A 66 -15.41 -10.97 1.31
N THR A 67 -14.19 -11.51 1.36
CA THR A 67 -13.80 -12.65 0.51
C THR A 67 -13.67 -13.97 1.27
N SER A 68 -12.96 -13.97 2.41
CA SER A 68 -12.57 -15.19 3.12
C SER A 68 -13.05 -15.24 4.58
N GLY A 69 -13.57 -14.14 5.11
CA GLY A 69 -13.81 -13.95 6.53
C GLY A 69 -12.55 -13.54 7.30
N ILE A 70 -12.73 -13.17 8.58
CA ILE A 70 -11.64 -12.78 9.48
C ILE A 70 -11.07 -14.01 10.18
N GLY A 71 -9.75 -14.18 10.12
CA GLY A 71 -9.02 -15.21 10.87
C GLY A 71 -7.67 -14.73 11.40
N VAL A 72 -6.90 -15.65 11.99
CA VAL A 72 -5.53 -15.37 12.45
C VAL A 72 -4.68 -14.81 11.30
N TRP A 73 -4.86 -15.36 10.09
CA TRP A 73 -4.15 -14.91 8.90
C TRP A 73 -4.42 -13.44 8.54
N THR A 74 -5.66 -12.97 8.72
CA THR A 74 -6.04 -11.57 8.50
C THR A 74 -5.23 -10.64 9.40
N TRP A 75 -5.09 -10.98 10.68
CA TRP A 75 -4.32 -10.16 11.62
C TRP A 75 -2.83 -10.14 11.29
N VAL A 76 -2.27 -11.32 10.98
CA VAL A 76 -0.87 -11.47 10.58
C VAL A 76 -0.56 -10.59 9.37
N THR A 77 -1.35 -10.73 8.30
CA THR A 77 -1.11 -10.01 7.04
C THR A 77 -1.45 -8.53 7.15
N ALA A 78 -2.53 -8.16 7.84
CA ALA A 78 -2.90 -6.75 8.03
C ALA A 78 -1.86 -5.98 8.86
N ILE A 79 -1.34 -6.59 9.93
CA ILE A 79 -0.27 -5.98 10.74
C ILE A 79 1.02 -5.90 9.92
N ALA A 80 1.41 -6.98 9.23
CA ALA A 80 2.61 -6.99 8.40
C ALA A 80 2.54 -5.89 7.31
N TYR A 81 1.42 -5.78 6.59
CA TYR A 81 1.25 -4.77 5.55
C TYR A 81 1.11 -3.35 6.12
N GLY A 82 0.52 -3.20 7.32
CA GLY A 82 0.54 -1.94 8.06
C GLY A 82 1.98 -1.51 8.41
N LEU A 83 2.81 -2.43 8.88
CA LEU A 83 4.22 -2.16 9.18
C LEU A 83 5.05 -1.82 7.94
N VAL A 84 4.73 -2.41 6.78
CA VAL A 84 5.27 -1.94 5.48
C VAL A 84 4.91 -0.46 5.26
N GLY A 85 3.73 0.01 5.67
CA GLY A 85 3.35 1.42 5.55
C GLY A 85 4.14 2.34 6.47
N VAL A 86 4.42 1.87 7.68
CA VAL A 86 5.31 2.56 8.62
C VAL A 86 6.71 2.67 8.04
N GLY A 87 7.23 1.56 7.49
CA GLY A 87 8.53 1.52 6.83
C GLY A 87 8.60 2.46 5.62
N ALA A 88 7.52 2.55 4.84
CA ALA A 88 7.43 3.44 3.68
C ALA A 88 7.60 4.89 4.10
N TYR A 89 6.91 5.31 5.17
CA TYR A 89 7.11 6.64 5.74
C TYR A 89 8.54 6.84 6.23
N ALA A 90 9.07 5.89 7.01
CA ALA A 90 10.42 6.00 7.58
C ALA A 90 11.48 6.17 6.49
N PHE A 91 11.36 5.43 5.38
CA PHE A 91 12.27 5.48 4.25
C PHE A 91 12.07 6.74 3.39
N LEU A 92 10.82 7.10 3.07
CA LEU A 92 10.51 8.13 2.08
C LEU A 92 10.39 9.54 2.66
N LYS A 93 10.16 9.73 3.97
CA LYS A 93 9.86 11.05 4.58
C LYS A 93 10.85 12.14 4.18
N ASN A 94 12.14 11.83 4.19
CA ASN A 94 13.22 12.78 3.89
C ASN A 94 13.79 12.63 2.47
N ARG A 95 13.16 11.83 1.61
CA ARG A 95 13.61 11.56 0.24
C ARG A 95 12.74 12.25 -0.79
N ARG A 96 13.27 12.50 -1.98
CA ARG A 96 12.47 13.02 -3.10
C ARG A 96 11.46 11.95 -3.56
N ALA A 97 10.26 12.38 -3.95
CA ALA A 97 9.20 11.52 -4.47
C ALA A 97 9.44 11.15 -5.94
N THR A 98 10.50 10.38 -6.21
CA THR A 98 10.83 9.91 -7.57
C THR A 98 10.45 8.44 -7.73
N ALA A 99 10.20 8.02 -8.98
CA ALA A 99 9.89 6.62 -9.30
C ALA A 99 10.94 5.65 -8.72
N LEU A 100 12.23 5.99 -8.82
CA LEU A 100 13.31 5.16 -8.28
C LEU A 100 13.26 4.99 -6.75
N GLN A 101 12.87 6.03 -6.00
CA GLN A 101 12.74 5.91 -4.54
C GLN A 101 11.54 5.04 -4.17
N TYR A 102 10.44 5.14 -4.92
CA TYR A 102 9.29 4.26 -4.74
C TYR A 102 9.62 2.81 -5.10
N VAL A 103 10.33 2.55 -6.21
CA VAL A 103 10.79 1.21 -6.57
C VAL A 103 11.74 0.65 -5.51
N ALA A 104 12.73 1.43 -5.07
CA ALA A 104 13.68 1.00 -4.05
C ALA A 104 12.96 0.59 -2.76
N TYR A 105 11.98 1.38 -2.32
CA TYR A 105 11.17 0.98 -1.17
C TYR A 105 10.26 -0.20 -1.46
N GLY A 106 9.61 -0.25 -2.64
CA GLY A 106 8.76 -1.36 -3.05
C GLY A 106 9.49 -2.69 -2.97
N ILE A 107 10.76 -2.75 -3.38
CA ILE A 107 11.62 -3.93 -3.23
C ILE A 107 11.82 -4.28 -1.76
N ILE A 108 12.26 -3.31 -0.94
CA ILE A 108 12.52 -3.51 0.50
C ILE A 108 11.25 -3.99 1.23
N GLY A 109 10.12 -3.32 1.00
CA GLY A 109 8.84 -3.63 1.61
C GLY A 109 8.32 -5.00 1.20
N THR A 110 8.47 -5.37 -0.07
CA THR A 110 8.07 -6.71 -0.57
C THR A 110 8.90 -7.79 0.10
N LEU A 111 10.24 -7.66 0.09
CA LEU A 111 11.13 -8.64 0.72
C LEU A 111 10.85 -8.79 2.22
N ALA A 112 10.64 -7.68 2.93
CA ALA A 112 10.31 -7.71 4.35
C ALA A 112 8.95 -8.38 4.61
N TYR A 113 7.93 -8.04 3.83
CA TYR A 113 6.60 -8.63 3.95
C TYR A 113 6.64 -10.14 3.70
N ASP A 114 7.30 -10.57 2.63
CA ASP A 114 7.40 -11.97 2.23
C ASP A 114 8.27 -12.78 3.19
N ALA A 115 9.33 -12.20 3.74
CA ALA A 115 10.14 -12.86 4.77
C ALA A 115 9.32 -13.10 6.05
N VAL A 116 8.49 -12.14 6.47
CA VAL A 116 7.62 -12.30 7.63
C VAL A 116 6.51 -13.30 7.33
N THR A 117 5.73 -13.07 6.27
CA THR A 117 4.49 -13.83 5.99
C THR A 117 4.74 -15.19 5.36
N GLY A 118 5.70 -15.30 4.44
CA GLY A 118 6.04 -16.54 3.77
C GLY A 118 6.94 -17.43 4.62
N ILE A 119 8.14 -16.96 4.94
CA ILE A 119 9.16 -17.76 5.66
C ILE A 119 8.82 -17.86 7.14
N GLY A 120 8.59 -16.72 7.80
CA GLY A 120 8.30 -16.65 9.23
C GLY A 120 7.05 -17.42 9.60
N MET A 121 5.91 -17.07 9.02
CA MET A 121 4.65 -17.73 9.36
C MET A 121 4.54 -19.14 8.77
N GLY A 122 5.17 -19.43 7.63
CA GLY A 122 5.33 -20.79 7.10
C GLY A 122 5.95 -21.74 8.12
N THR A 123 7.01 -21.28 8.79
CA THR A 123 7.71 -22.06 9.82
C THR A 123 6.93 -22.10 11.14
N LEU A 124 6.43 -20.94 11.59
CA LEU A 124 5.86 -20.77 12.93
C LEU A 124 4.41 -21.25 13.06
N LEU A 125 3.55 -20.96 12.08
CA LEU A 125 2.13 -21.34 12.12
C LEU A 125 1.82 -22.61 11.35
N PHE A 126 2.51 -22.84 10.23
CA PHE A 126 2.22 -23.96 9.35
C PHE A 126 3.20 -25.12 9.50
N HIS A 127 4.15 -25.01 10.43
CA HIS A 127 5.12 -26.07 10.78
C HIS A 127 5.91 -26.63 9.59
N GLN A 128 6.07 -25.85 8.52
CA GLN A 128 6.92 -26.22 7.40
C GLN A 128 8.39 -26.12 7.82
N SER A 129 9.24 -26.96 7.25
CA SER A 129 10.68 -26.81 7.48
C SER A 129 11.17 -25.48 6.89
N PHE A 130 12.19 -24.88 7.52
CA PHE A 130 12.77 -23.63 7.05
C PHE A 130 13.13 -23.69 5.55
N MET A 131 13.79 -24.77 5.10
CA MET A 131 14.17 -24.94 3.70
C MET A 131 12.97 -25.05 2.76
N GLN A 132 11.87 -25.70 3.16
CA GLN A 132 10.65 -25.73 2.36
C GLN A 132 10.06 -24.34 2.18
N THR A 133 9.97 -23.55 3.27
CA THR A 133 9.42 -22.19 3.18
C THR A 133 10.27 -21.30 2.28
N VAL A 134 11.60 -21.36 2.40
CA VAL A 134 12.52 -20.57 1.56
C VAL A 134 12.36 -20.94 0.09
N LEU A 135 12.41 -22.23 -0.25
CA LEU A 135 12.32 -22.67 -1.65
C LEU A 135 10.94 -22.36 -2.26
N GLY A 136 9.86 -22.58 -1.49
CA GLY A 136 8.50 -22.24 -1.92
C GLY A 136 8.29 -20.73 -2.08
N GLN A 137 8.98 -19.91 -1.28
CA GLN A 137 8.82 -18.46 -1.30
C GLN A 137 9.51 -17.80 -2.51
N ILE A 138 10.60 -18.37 -3.04
CA ILE A 138 11.35 -17.78 -4.17
C ILE A 138 10.45 -17.42 -5.38
N PRO A 139 9.68 -18.36 -5.97
CA PRO A 139 8.86 -18.04 -7.14
C PRO A 139 7.75 -17.04 -6.80
N PHE A 140 7.17 -17.12 -5.60
CA PHE A 140 6.14 -16.20 -5.14
C PHE A 140 6.70 -14.78 -4.98
N THR A 141 7.84 -14.62 -4.32
CA THR A 141 8.50 -13.33 -4.13
C THR A 141 9.00 -12.75 -5.43
N ALA A 142 9.45 -13.56 -6.39
CA ALA A 142 9.80 -13.08 -7.73
C ALA A 142 8.59 -12.44 -8.43
N MET A 143 7.42 -13.09 -8.40
CA MET A 143 6.19 -12.51 -8.95
C MET A 143 5.73 -11.27 -8.20
N HIS A 144 5.76 -11.31 -6.86
CA HIS A 144 5.36 -10.20 -6.01
C HIS A 144 6.26 -8.97 -6.24
N LEU A 145 7.58 -9.18 -6.34
CA LEU A 145 8.55 -8.13 -6.68
C LEU A 145 8.29 -7.57 -8.07
N ALA A 146 8.08 -8.41 -9.08
CA ALA A 146 7.81 -7.94 -10.43
C ALA A 146 6.58 -7.00 -10.46
N GLY A 147 5.48 -7.41 -9.84
CA GLY A 147 4.27 -6.60 -9.70
C GLY A 147 4.53 -5.28 -8.97
N ASN A 148 5.13 -5.35 -7.78
CA ASN A 148 5.38 -4.17 -6.96
C ASN A 148 6.39 -3.23 -7.60
N VAL A 149 7.42 -3.70 -8.31
CA VAL A 149 8.36 -2.85 -9.02
C VAL A 149 7.66 -2.09 -10.14
N VAL A 150 6.87 -2.78 -10.98
CA VAL A 150 6.13 -2.15 -12.09
C VAL A 150 5.14 -1.11 -11.55
N PHE A 151 4.31 -1.47 -10.58
CA PHE A 151 3.36 -0.52 -10.00
C PHE A 151 4.05 0.61 -9.25
N SER A 152 5.15 0.34 -8.55
CA SER A 152 5.88 1.39 -7.83
C SER A 152 6.54 2.40 -8.77
N PHE A 153 7.02 1.93 -9.93
CA PHE A 153 7.61 2.78 -10.94
C PHE A 153 6.57 3.66 -11.63
N LEU A 154 5.42 3.08 -11.99
CA LEU A 154 4.39 3.76 -12.78
C LEU A 154 3.38 4.53 -11.92
N LEU A 155 2.76 3.85 -10.95
CA LEU A 155 1.61 4.37 -10.21
C LEU A 155 2.01 5.27 -9.06
N SER A 156 3.01 4.91 -8.26
CA SER A 156 3.39 5.71 -7.07
C SER A 156 3.71 7.17 -7.38
N PRO A 157 4.59 7.51 -8.35
CA PRO A 157 4.86 8.91 -8.67
C PRO A 157 3.64 9.62 -9.26
N ALA A 158 2.82 8.93 -10.05
CA ALA A 158 1.59 9.45 -10.63
C ALA A 158 0.55 9.79 -9.54
N ILE A 159 0.29 8.86 -8.63
CA ILE A 159 -0.59 9.03 -7.46
C ILE A 159 -0.08 10.18 -6.60
N TYR A 160 1.22 10.22 -6.32
CA TYR A 160 1.79 11.30 -5.50
C TYR A 160 1.58 12.67 -6.14
N LYS A 161 1.87 12.82 -7.44
CA LYS A 161 1.77 14.09 -8.16
C LYS A 161 0.32 14.51 -8.39
N TRP A 162 -0.52 13.62 -8.91
CA TRP A 162 -1.84 13.96 -9.44
C TRP A 162 -2.97 13.81 -8.44
N VAL A 163 -2.77 13.00 -7.39
CA VAL A 163 -3.79 12.78 -6.34
C VAL A 163 -3.33 13.44 -5.05
N VAL A 164 -2.23 12.97 -4.48
CA VAL A 164 -1.81 13.36 -3.13
C VAL A 164 -1.46 14.85 -3.06
N LYS A 165 -0.66 15.37 -4.01
CA LYS A 165 -0.23 16.78 -4.09
C LYS A 165 -1.16 17.70 -4.90
N ASN A 166 -2.29 17.22 -5.41
CA ASN A 166 -3.17 18.05 -6.23
C ASN A 166 -4.26 18.75 -5.40
N GLU A 167 -4.14 20.06 -5.20
CA GLU A 167 -5.05 20.85 -4.33
C GLU A 167 -6.45 20.99 -4.93
N GLN A 168 -6.59 20.85 -6.26
CA GLN A 168 -7.90 20.91 -6.92
C GLN A 168 -8.79 19.71 -6.56
N LEU A 169 -8.16 18.61 -6.14
CA LEU A 169 -8.86 17.44 -5.62
C LEU A 169 -9.11 17.55 -4.11
N ASP A 170 -8.85 18.72 -3.51
CA ASP A 170 -9.20 18.93 -2.12
C ASP A 170 -10.70 19.04 -1.91
N TRP A 171 -11.20 18.40 -0.84
CA TRP A 171 -12.65 18.33 -0.59
C TRP A 171 -13.30 19.71 -0.57
N PHE A 172 -12.61 20.71 -0.01
CA PHE A 172 -13.09 22.10 0.00
C PHE A 172 -13.20 22.67 -1.42
N ALA A 173 -12.20 22.47 -2.28
CA ALA A 173 -12.22 22.91 -3.67
C ALA A 173 -13.31 22.18 -4.49
N ILE A 174 -13.51 20.88 -4.25
CA ILE A 174 -14.57 20.10 -4.90
C ILE A 174 -15.95 20.62 -4.45
N ARG A 175 -16.14 20.84 -3.15
CA ARG A 175 -17.40 21.34 -2.59
C ARG A 175 -17.76 22.71 -3.16
N GLU A 176 -16.80 23.62 -3.24
CA GLU A 176 -17.00 24.97 -3.79
C GLU A 176 -17.44 24.93 -5.26
N ARG A 177 -16.77 24.11 -6.09
CA ARG A 177 -17.14 23.90 -7.49
C ARG A 177 -18.55 23.30 -7.63
N LEU A 178 -18.91 22.33 -6.79
CA LEU A 178 -20.24 21.74 -6.81
C LEU A 178 -21.31 22.74 -6.41
N THR A 179 -21.07 23.57 -5.39
CA THR A 179 -22.02 24.63 -5.01
C THR A 179 -22.17 25.69 -6.09
N ALA A 180 -21.10 26.03 -6.81
CA ALA A 180 -21.14 26.99 -7.91
C ALA A 180 -21.86 26.48 -9.17
N LEU A 181 -22.08 25.16 -9.30
CA LEU A 181 -22.85 24.56 -10.40
C LEU A 181 -24.36 24.47 -10.11
N VAL A 182 -24.75 24.65 -8.85
CA VAL A 182 -26.15 24.57 -8.38
C VAL A 182 -26.80 25.96 -8.27
N HIS A 183 -26.00 27.03 -8.42
CA HIS A 183 -26.43 28.43 -8.49
C HIS A 183 -26.19 29.00 -9.88
#